data_AF-A0A0G0MN53-F1
#
_entry.id   AF-A0A0G0MN53-F1
#
_cell.length_a   1.000
_cell.length_b   1.000
_cell.length_c   1.000
_cell.angle_alpha   90.00
_cell.angle_beta   90.00
_cell.angle_gamma   90.00
#
_symmetry.space_group_name_H-M   'P 1'
#
loop_
_entity.id
_entity.type
_entity.pdbx_description
1 polymer ?
#
loop_
_entity_poly.entity_id
_entity_poly.type
_entity_poly.pdbx_seq_one_letter_code
_entity_poly.pdbx_strand_id
1 'polypeptide(L)' 'MKKVKRSSVVEPEFYGTATVGTKGQIVIPNEVRKRYDIKTGDKLVIFSGEGGVIAIMKSDKLNDLLKGISAIAK' A
#
# COMPACT_ATOMS: atom_id res chain seq x y z
N MET A 1 15.61 1.89 -29.87
CA MET A 1 14.83 2.86 -29.05
C MET A 1 14.06 2.09 -27.99
N LYS A 2 14.49 2.11 -26.72
CA LYS A 2 13.83 1.38 -25.62
C LYS A 2 12.55 2.13 -25.25
N LYS A 3 11.38 1.52 -25.49
CA LYS A 3 10.09 2.02 -25.03
C LYS A 3 10.14 2.12 -23.50
N VAL A 4 10.16 3.34 -22.98
CA VAL A 4 9.88 3.64 -21.58
C VAL A 4 8.49 3.07 -21.30
N LYS A 5 8.40 1.98 -20.52
CA LYS A 5 7.13 1.51 -19.97
C LYS A 5 6.60 2.66 -19.13
N ARG A 6 5.64 3.42 -19.68
CA ARG A 6 4.79 4.32 -18.88
C ARG A 6 4.31 3.48 -17.71
N SER A 7 4.75 3.86 -16.51
CA SER A 7 4.26 3.29 -15.26
C SER A 7 2.74 3.36 -15.29
N SER A 8 2.10 2.22 -15.51
CA SER A 8 0.66 2.07 -15.39
C SER A 8 0.29 2.59 -14.01
N VAL A 9 -0.46 3.70 -13.96
CA VAL A 9 -1.17 4.09 -12.74
C VAL A 9 -2.03 2.88 -12.41
N VAL A 10 -1.68 2.16 -11.35
CA VAL A 10 -2.44 0.98 -10.92
C VAL A 10 -3.70 1.54 -10.30
N GLU A 11 -4.83 1.37 -10.99
CA GLU A 11 -6.13 1.72 -10.43
C GLU A 11 -6.34 0.94 -9.13
N PRO A 12 -6.90 1.58 -8.09
CA PRO A 12 -7.17 0.92 -6.83
C PRO A 12 -8.18 -0.21 -7.07
N GLU A 13 -7.78 -1.44 -6.76
CA GLU A 13 -8.67 -2.59 -6.85
C GLU A 13 -9.49 -2.73 -5.57
N PHE A 14 -10.80 -2.97 -5.72
CA PHE A 14 -11.72 -3.12 -4.60
C PHE A 14 -11.74 -4.57 -4.10
N TYR A 15 -11.50 -4.75 -2.80
CA TYR A 15 -11.49 -6.07 -2.14
C TYR A 15 -12.64 -6.28 -1.16
N GLY A 16 -13.62 -5.37 -1.14
CA GLY A 16 -14.72 -5.40 -0.19
C GLY A 16 -14.63 -4.32 0.89
N THR A 17 -15.47 -4.46 1.91
CA THR A 17 -15.53 -3.56 3.06
C THR A 17 -15.10 -4.30 4.33
N ALA A 18 -14.61 -3.54 5.32
CA ALA A 18 -14.28 -4.07 6.64
C ALA A 18 -14.85 -3.14 7.71
N THR A 19 -15.33 -3.71 8.81
CA THR A 19 -15.81 -2.95 9.97
C THR A 19 -14.68 -2.80 10.98
N VAL A 20 -14.62 -1.63 11.61
CA VAL A 20 -13.68 -1.36 12.71
C VAL A 20 -14.14 -2.12 13.96
N GLY A 21 -13.25 -2.95 14.50
CA GLY A 21 -13.48 -3.70 15.73
C GLY A 21 -13.40 -2.82 16.98
N THR A 22 -13.70 -3.42 18.13
CA THR A 22 -13.81 -2.70 19.42
C THR A 22 -12.54 -1.99 19.89
N LYS A 23 -11.36 -2.38 19.41
CA LYS A 23 -10.08 -1.71 19.72
C LYS A 23 -9.55 -0.86 18.57
N GLY A 24 -10.41 -0.51 17.60
CA GLY A 24 -9.99 0.28 16.44
C GLY A 24 -9.27 -0.51 15.36
N GLN A 25 -9.18 -1.84 15.45
CA GLN A 25 -8.52 -2.65 14.41
C GLN A 25 -9.46 -2.98 13.25
N ILE A 26 -8.89 -3.15 12.06
CA ILE A 26 -9.57 -3.71 10.90
C ILE A 26 -8.96 -5.07 10.53
N VAL A 27 -9.76 -5.95 9.96
CA VAL A 27 -9.27 -7.21 9.39
C VAL A 27 -8.83 -6.94 7.95
N ILE A 28 -7.59 -7.30 7.60
CA ILE A 28 -7.12 -7.26 6.21
C ILE A 28 -7.75 -8.46 5.46
N PRO A 29 -8.54 -8.22 4.40
CA PRO A 29 -9.18 -9.29 3.62
C PRO A 29 -8.18 -10.33 3.13
N ASN A 30 -8.64 -11.58 3.00
CA ASN A 30 -7.78 -12.70 2.64
C ASN A 30 -7.13 -12.52 1.26
N GLU A 31 -7.87 -11.98 0.28
CA GLU A 31 -7.35 -11.71 -1.06
C GLU A 31 -6.21 -10.68 -1.02
N VAL A 32 -6.36 -9.62 -0.22
CA VAL A 32 -5.33 -8.58 -0.04
C VAL A 32 -4.09 -9.19 0.61
N ARG A 33 -4.25 -9.99 1.67
CA ARG A 33 -3.13 -10.66 2.34
C ARG A 33 -2.35 -11.56 1.38
N LYS A 34 -3.05 -12.35 0.56
CA LYS A 34 -2.43 -13.24 -0.44
C LYS A 34 -1.70 -12.44 -1.52
N ARG A 35 -2.33 -11.40 -2.06
CA ARG A 35 -1.74 -10.61 -3.15
C ARG A 35 -0.46 -9.89 -2.73
N TYR A 36 -0.45 -9.31 -1.53
CA TYR A 36 0.67 -8.52 -1.03
C TYR A 36 1.63 -9.30 -0.12
N ASP A 37 1.45 -10.63 -0.01
CA ASP A 37 2.21 -11.53 0.86
C ASP A 37 2.35 -10.98 2.30
N ILE A 38 1.21 -10.56 2.87
CA ILE A 38 1.14 -10.04 4.25
C ILE A 38 0.94 -11.21 5.20
N LYS A 39 1.92 -11.42 6.08
CA LYS A 39 1.97 -12.52 7.05
C LYS A 39 1.86 -12.00 8.49
N THR A 40 1.49 -12.88 9.40
CA THR A 40 1.53 -12.58 10.84
C THR A 40 2.95 -12.17 11.22
N GLY A 41 3.09 -11.06 11.94
CA GLY A 41 4.38 -10.49 12.34
C GLY A 41 4.98 -9.49 11.35
N ASP A 42 4.42 -9.36 10.14
CA ASP A 42 4.83 -8.30 9.22
C ASP A 42 4.55 -6.92 9.84
N LYS A 43 5.52 -6.01 9.68
CA LYS A 43 5.35 -4.61 10.02
C LYS A 43 4.83 -3.85 8.82
N LEU A 44 3.76 -3.08 9.05
CA LEU A 44 3.13 -2.24 8.04
C LEU A 44 3.36 -0.77 8.38
N VAL A 45 3.54 0.05 7.34
CA VAL A 45 3.56 1.50 7.42
C VAL A 45 2.21 2.01 6.95
N ILE A 46 1.65 2.97 7.69
CA ILE A 46 0.33 3.54 7.45
C ILE A 46 0.51 5.02 7.12
N PHE A 47 -0.11 5.47 6.04
CA PHE A 47 -0.12 6.86 5.60
C PHE A 47 -1.55 7.35 5.42
N SER A 48 -1.78 8.63 5.72
CA SER A 48 -3.01 9.32 5.30
C SER A 48 -2.86 9.78 3.85
N GLY A 49 -3.89 9.54 3.05
CA GLY A 49 -4.09 10.14 1.74
C GLY A 49 -5.19 11.22 1.78
N GLU A 50 -5.35 11.91 0.65
CA GLU A 50 -6.46 12.86 0.47
C GLU A 50 -7.82 12.14 0.49
N GLY A 51 -8.90 12.88 0.77
CA GLY A 51 -10.26 12.34 0.73
C GLY A 51 -10.57 11.27 1.78
N GLY A 52 -9.80 11.18 2.87
CA GLY A 52 -9.99 10.17 3.91
C GLY A 52 -9.46 8.78 3.55
N VAL A 53 -8.62 8.69 2.52
CA VAL A 53 -7.97 7.44 2.12
C VAL A 53 -6.85 7.11 3.10
N ILE A 54 -6.69 5.82 3.42
CA ILE A 54 -5.54 5.30 4.17
C ILE A 54 -4.76 4.40 3.23
N ALA A 55 -3.47 4.68 3.08
CA ALA A 55 -2.54 3.81 2.34
C ALA A 55 -1.73 2.97 3.32
N ILE A 56 -1.61 1.67 3.03
CA ILE A 56 -0.87 0.72 3.86
C ILE A 56 0.15 -0.01 2.98
N MET A 57 1.37 -0.15 3.47
CA MET A 57 2.42 -0.90 2.77
C MET A 57 3.31 -1.67 3.74
N LYS A 58 4.02 -2.70 3.27
CA LYS A 58 5.05 -3.37 4.08
C LYS A 58 6.21 -2.43 4.34
N SER A 59 6.77 -2.48 5.55
CA SER A 59 7.86 -1.57 5.95
C SER A 59 9.15 -1.76 5.15
N ASP A 60 9.40 -2.97 4.65
CA ASP A 60 10.54 -3.28 3.80
C ASP A 60 10.52 -2.53 2.44
N LYS A 61 9.34 -2.10 1.98
CA LYS A 61 9.16 -1.30 0.76
C LYS A 61 9.34 0.19 0.96
N LEU A 62 9.47 0.66 2.21
CA LEU A 62 9.57 2.10 2.50
C LEU A 62 10.80 2.74 1.82
N ASN A 63 11.94 2.06 1.85
CA ASN A 63 13.16 2.57 1.24
C ASN A 63 13.03 2.75 -0.28
N ASP A 64 12.30 1.87 -0.95
CA ASP A 64 12.07 1.96 -2.40
C ASP A 64 11.20 3.18 -2.73
N LEU A 65 10.16 3.43 -1.92
CA LEU A 65 9.32 4.62 -2.03
C LEU A 65 10.14 5.92 -1.84
N LEU A 66 10.94 5.99 -0.77
CA LEU A 66 11.75 7.17 -0.46
C LEU A 66 12.77 7.49 -1.54
N LYS A 67 13.40 6.47 -2.13
CA LYS A 67 14.30 6.63 -3.28
C LYS A 67 13.58 7.28 -4.46
N GLY A 68 12.36 6.80 -4.76
CA GLY A 68 11.53 7.35 -5.83
C GLY A 68 11.20 8.83 -5.62
N ILE A 69 10.83 9.22 -4.40
CA ILE A 69 10.54 10.62 -4.06
C ILE A 69 11.80 11.50 -4.16
N SER A 70 12.93 11.03 -3.62
CA SER A 70 14.19 11.79 -3.67
C SER A 70 14.70 12.04 -5.09
N ALA A 71 14.38 11.14 -6.03
CA ALA A 71 14.77 11.26 -7.42
C ALA A 71 13.94 12.31 -8.19
N ILE A 72 12.77 12.69 -7.66
CA ILE A 72 11.89 13.73 -8.23
C ILE A 72 12.23 15.11 -7.66
N ALA A 73 12.82 15.16 -6.46
CA ALA A 73 13.19 16.41 -5.78
C ALA A 73 14.59 16.95 -6.14
N LYS A 74 15.31 16.30 -7.07
CA LYS A 74 16.54 16.80 -7.70
C LYS A 74 16.24 17.27 -9.11
#